data_AF-A0A6N7TNF2-F1
#
_entry.id   AF-A0A6N7TNF2-F1
#
_cell.length_a   1.000
_cell.length_b   1.000
_cell.length_c   1.000
_cell.angle_alpha   90.00
_cell.angle_beta   90.00
_cell.angle_gamma   90.00
#
_symmetry.space_group_name_H-M   'P 1'
#
loop_
_entity.id
_entity.type
_entity.pdbx_description
1 polymer ?
#
loop_
_entity_poly.entity_id
_entity_poly.type
_entity_poly.pdbx_seq_one_letter_code
_entity_poly.pdbx_strand_id
1 'polypeptide(L)'
;MGIFKWLKKATKVIGKMAVEAAEEDERSKYSPNPEWMGQMDLVNSRANARILAPQLLKQAQDCARILSSTTEPSTFFMRYDFCVGRLMMLEDCKKYGVNAATTDSLNKYTDLDFRDGAIEELIHRTQIKYSNKILTLKTSKAKENWAAKYHQAFEPYLSYMSDRQKTALGEASAELFELAGK
;
A
#
# COMPACT_ATOMS: atom_id res chain seq x y z
N MET A 1 45.17 12.24 -31.22
CA MET A 1 43.83 12.77 -30.82
C MET A 1 42.87 11.67 -30.30
N GLY A 2 43.33 10.67 -29.51
CA GLY A 2 42.50 9.51 -29.14
C GLY A 2 41.92 9.50 -27.71
N ILE A 3 42.58 10.15 -26.77
CA ILE A 3 42.31 10.03 -25.33
C ILE A 3 41.10 10.84 -24.85
N PHE A 4 40.90 12.05 -25.36
CA PHE A 4 39.76 12.90 -24.98
C PHE A 4 38.40 12.39 -25.46
N LYS A 5 38.38 11.65 -26.59
CA LYS A 5 37.13 11.10 -27.15
C LYS A 5 36.65 9.87 -26.37
N TRP A 6 37.57 9.08 -25.83
CA TRP A 6 37.25 7.94 -24.98
C TRP A 6 36.71 8.39 -23.62
N LEU A 7 37.33 9.41 -22.99
CA LEU A 7 36.86 9.95 -21.71
C LEU A 7 35.42 10.49 -21.79
N LYS A 8 35.10 11.27 -22.84
CA LYS A 8 33.73 11.79 -23.05
C LYS A 8 32.70 10.68 -23.33
N LYS A 9 33.13 9.57 -23.95
CA LYS A 9 32.25 8.42 -24.20
C LYS A 9 31.99 7.65 -22.91
N ALA A 10 33.01 7.46 -22.07
CA ALA A 10 32.87 6.84 -20.76
C ALA A 10 31.97 7.64 -19.82
N THR A 11 32.13 8.97 -19.72
CA THR A 11 31.27 9.80 -18.88
C THR A 11 29.82 9.83 -19.36
N LYS A 12 29.58 9.79 -20.69
CA LYS A 12 28.24 9.69 -21.26
C LYS A 12 27.57 8.33 -20.98
N VAL A 13 28.34 7.24 -21.02
CA VAL A 13 27.84 5.89 -20.69
C VAL A 13 27.52 5.78 -19.20
N ILE A 14 28.40 6.29 -18.32
CA ILE A 14 28.16 6.32 -16.87
C ILE A 14 26.92 7.17 -16.55
N GLY A 15 26.78 8.34 -17.19
CA GLY A 15 25.58 9.17 -17.03
C GLY A 15 24.31 8.49 -17.52
N LYS A 16 24.36 7.75 -18.64
CA LYS A 16 23.22 6.99 -19.16
C LYS A 16 22.85 5.82 -18.25
N MET A 17 23.84 5.08 -17.73
CA MET A 17 23.62 3.99 -16.77
C MET A 17 23.05 4.49 -15.43
N ALA A 18 23.49 5.65 -14.96
CA ALA A 18 22.93 6.25 -13.74
C ALA A 18 21.47 6.72 -13.93
N VAL A 19 21.12 7.18 -15.14
CA VAL A 19 19.73 7.54 -15.48
C VAL A 19 18.88 6.28 -15.67
N GLU A 20 19.36 5.25 -16.36
CA GLU A 20 18.64 3.97 -16.49
C GLU A 20 18.42 3.29 -15.12
N ALA A 21 19.41 3.30 -14.23
CA ALA A 21 19.26 2.78 -12.87
C ALA A 21 18.28 3.60 -12.02
N ALA A 22 18.22 4.92 -12.21
CA ALA A 22 17.24 5.78 -11.53
C ALA A 22 15.82 5.61 -12.10
N GLU A 23 15.67 5.36 -13.41
CA GLU A 23 14.40 5.05 -14.05
C GLU A 23 13.88 3.63 -13.69
N GLU A 24 14.78 2.67 -13.47
CA GLU A 24 14.44 1.32 -12.99
C GLU A 24 13.96 1.35 -11.53
N ASP A 25 14.54 2.23 -10.70
CA ASP A 25 14.12 2.49 -9.32
C ASP A 25 12.72 3.16 -9.25
N GLU A 26 12.40 4.10 -10.16
CA GLU A 26 11.05 4.69 -10.26
C GLU A 26 9.98 3.71 -10.78
N ARG A 27 10.34 2.76 -11.65
CA ARG A 27 9.41 1.71 -12.12
C ARG A 27 9.09 0.67 -11.04
N SER A 28 9.84 0.66 -9.94
CA SER A 28 9.66 -0.28 -8.81
C SER A 28 8.71 0.21 -7.72
N LYS A 29 8.15 1.43 -7.83
CA LYS A 29 7.31 2.01 -6.78
C LYS A 29 5.83 1.73 -7.03
N TYR A 30 5.12 1.49 -5.94
CA TYR A 30 3.67 1.35 -5.96
C TYR A 30 3.00 2.65 -6.41
N SER A 31 2.05 2.52 -7.35
CA SER A 31 1.17 3.62 -7.78
C SER A 31 -0.21 3.45 -7.13
N PRO A 32 -0.64 4.37 -6.24
CA PRO A 32 -1.94 4.29 -5.57
C PRO A 32 -3.10 4.55 -6.53
N ASN A 33 -4.27 3.96 -6.24
CA ASN A 33 -5.50 4.23 -6.98
C ASN A 33 -5.95 5.69 -6.75
N PRO A 34 -6.05 6.52 -7.81
CA PRO A 34 -6.46 7.92 -7.68
C PRO A 34 -7.82 8.14 -7.01
N GLU A 35 -8.77 7.22 -7.22
CA GLU A 35 -10.10 7.32 -6.62
C GLU A 35 -10.08 7.17 -5.09
N TRP A 36 -9.05 6.53 -4.55
CA TRP A 36 -8.91 6.25 -3.11
C TRP A 36 -7.97 7.21 -2.40
N MET A 37 -7.16 7.98 -3.13
CA MET A 37 -6.28 8.99 -2.55
C MET A 37 -7.04 10.16 -1.88
N GLY A 38 -8.33 10.29 -2.16
CA GLY A 38 -9.14 11.42 -1.73
C GLY A 38 -8.82 12.68 -2.54
N GLN A 39 -9.25 13.84 -2.04
CA GLN A 39 -9.02 15.10 -2.75
C GLN A 39 -7.52 15.46 -2.77
N MET A 40 -6.98 15.58 -3.98
CA MET A 40 -5.60 16.01 -4.25
C MET A 40 -5.55 17.50 -4.63
N ASP A 41 -4.34 18.02 -4.86
CA ASP A 41 -4.09 19.38 -5.39
C ASP A 41 -4.60 20.56 -4.55
N LEU A 42 -4.89 20.33 -3.26
CA LEU A 42 -5.27 21.41 -2.36
C LEU A 42 -4.09 22.35 -2.03
N VAL A 43 -2.84 21.88 -2.14
CA VAL A 43 -1.66 22.62 -1.69
C VAL A 43 -1.16 23.57 -2.79
N ASN A 44 -1.69 24.80 -2.81
CA ASN A 44 -1.46 25.78 -3.87
C ASN A 44 -0.79 27.10 -3.41
N SER A 45 -0.50 27.25 -2.12
CA SER A 45 0.14 28.45 -1.56
C SER A 45 0.77 28.17 -0.21
N ARG A 46 1.68 29.05 0.23
CA ARG A 46 2.31 28.96 1.56
C ARG A 46 1.32 29.10 2.71
N ALA A 47 0.32 29.97 2.59
CA ALA A 47 -0.71 30.13 3.61
C ALA A 47 -1.52 28.83 3.75
N ASN A 48 -1.97 28.28 2.63
CA ASN A 48 -2.76 27.05 2.61
C ASN A 48 -1.95 25.82 3.07
N ALA A 49 -0.69 25.69 2.63
CA ALA A 49 0.21 24.61 3.08
C ALA A 49 0.36 24.59 4.61
N ARG A 50 0.51 25.75 5.26
CA ARG A 50 0.61 25.86 6.72
C ARG A 50 -0.67 25.45 7.45
N ILE A 51 -1.84 25.70 6.85
CA ILE A 51 -3.14 25.33 7.42
C ILE A 51 -3.41 23.84 7.24
N LEU A 52 -3.10 23.29 6.05
CA LEU A 52 -3.41 21.90 5.71
C LEU A 52 -2.45 20.90 6.35
N ALA A 53 -1.15 21.23 6.46
CA ALA A 53 -0.14 20.25 6.87
C ALA A 53 -0.44 19.55 8.22
N PRO A 54 -0.89 20.23 9.29
CA PRO A 54 -1.27 19.55 10.53
C PRO A 54 -2.42 18.55 10.34
N GLN A 55 -3.42 18.91 9.54
CA GLN A 55 -4.57 18.04 9.26
C GLN A 55 -4.17 16.83 8.42
N LEU A 56 -3.37 17.04 7.37
CA LEU A 56 -2.85 15.97 6.51
C LEU A 56 -2.00 14.98 7.32
N LEU A 57 -1.14 15.49 8.21
CA LEU A 57 -0.32 14.65 9.09
C LEU A 57 -1.18 13.81 10.02
N LYS A 58 -2.18 14.42 10.66
CA LYS A 58 -3.13 13.69 11.52
C LYS A 58 -3.84 12.59 10.73
N GLN A 59 -4.31 12.90 9.52
CA GLN A 59 -4.97 11.93 8.65
C GLN A 59 -4.06 10.75 8.28
N ALA A 60 -2.80 11.00 7.93
CA ALA A 60 -1.83 9.96 7.62
C ALA A 60 -1.55 9.05 8.84
N GLN A 61 -1.38 9.65 10.03
CA GLN A 61 -1.19 8.92 11.28
C GLN A 61 -2.41 8.05 11.65
N ASP A 62 -3.62 8.59 11.50
CA ASP A 62 -4.86 7.83 11.71
C ASP A 62 -4.98 6.66 10.75
N CYS A 63 -4.56 6.83 9.49
CA CYS A 63 -4.55 5.72 8.53
C CYS A 63 -3.54 4.65 8.91
N ALA A 64 -2.31 5.03 9.28
CA ALA A 64 -1.30 4.08 9.74
C ALA A 64 -1.80 3.22 10.92
N ARG A 65 -2.51 3.83 11.87
CA ARG A 65 -3.14 3.13 13.01
C ARG A 65 -4.25 2.18 12.59
N ILE A 66 -5.07 2.55 11.60
CA ILE A 66 -6.13 1.67 11.09
C ILE A 66 -5.52 0.50 10.32
N LEU A 67 -4.51 0.76 9.48
CA LEU A 67 -3.86 -0.25 8.64
C LEU A 67 -3.18 -1.35 9.47
N SER A 68 -2.67 -1.03 10.65
CA SER A 68 -2.01 -2.00 11.53
C SER A 68 -2.98 -2.95 12.26
N SER A 69 -4.29 -2.68 12.26
CA SER A 69 -5.26 -3.44 13.08
C SER A 69 -6.50 -3.91 12.33
N THR A 70 -6.80 -3.33 11.16
CA THR A 70 -7.98 -3.70 10.39
C THR A 70 -7.96 -5.17 9.93
N THR A 71 -9.14 -5.76 9.91
CA THR A 71 -9.48 -7.08 9.34
C THR A 71 -10.52 -6.96 8.23
N GLU A 72 -10.76 -5.73 7.75
CA GLU A 72 -11.71 -5.44 6.69
C GLU A 72 -10.93 -5.05 5.43
N PRO A 73 -10.92 -5.88 4.37
CA PRO A 73 -10.15 -5.62 3.15
C PRO A 73 -10.46 -4.27 2.53
N SER A 74 -11.75 -3.92 2.42
CA SER A 74 -12.18 -2.62 1.90
C SER A 74 -11.57 -1.44 2.65
N THR A 75 -11.59 -1.50 3.99
CA THR A 75 -10.98 -0.46 4.81
C THR A 75 -9.47 -0.41 4.59
N PHE A 76 -8.80 -1.56 4.48
CA PHE A 76 -7.36 -1.58 4.24
C PHE A 76 -6.99 -0.91 2.91
N PHE A 77 -7.52 -1.38 1.78
CA PHE A 77 -7.12 -0.88 0.47
C PHE A 77 -7.43 0.62 0.31
N MET A 78 -8.63 1.06 0.74
CA MET A 78 -8.98 2.48 0.68
C MET A 78 -8.11 3.34 1.60
N ARG A 79 -7.82 2.87 2.82
CA ARG A 79 -7.00 3.65 3.77
C ARG A 79 -5.52 3.65 3.41
N TYR A 80 -5.04 2.62 2.73
CA TYR A 80 -3.66 2.55 2.26
C TYR A 80 -3.40 3.66 1.25
N ASP A 81 -4.22 3.72 0.19
CA ASP A 81 -4.05 4.72 -0.87
C ASP A 81 -4.38 6.13 -0.38
N PHE A 82 -5.37 6.28 0.51
CA PHE A 82 -5.62 7.56 1.16
C PHE A 82 -4.41 8.03 1.98
N CYS A 83 -3.73 7.12 2.70
CA CYS A 83 -2.51 7.42 3.45
C CYS A 83 -1.40 7.92 2.52
N VAL A 84 -1.16 7.21 1.41
CA VAL A 84 -0.19 7.62 0.38
C VAL A 84 -0.53 9.01 -0.14
N GLY A 85 -1.79 9.28 -0.49
CA GLY A 85 -2.24 10.60 -0.96
C GLY A 85 -1.98 11.72 0.05
N ARG A 86 -2.22 11.49 1.35
CA ARG A 86 -1.91 12.48 2.40
C ARG A 86 -0.40 12.74 2.51
N LEU A 87 0.42 11.69 2.42
CA LEU A 87 1.88 11.78 2.47
C LEU A 87 2.43 12.55 1.25
N MET A 88 1.90 12.29 0.04
CA MET A 88 2.25 13.05 -1.17
C MET A 88 1.94 14.54 -1.02
N MET A 89 0.77 14.90 -0.48
CA MET A 89 0.43 16.31 -0.23
C MET A 89 1.29 16.96 0.85
N LEU A 90 1.75 16.19 1.85
CA LEU A 90 2.72 16.68 2.84
C LEU A 90 4.08 16.96 2.20
N GLU A 91 4.52 16.18 1.22
CA GLU A 91 5.71 16.51 0.43
C GLU A 91 5.50 17.79 -0.40
N ASP A 92 4.31 18.01 -0.97
CA ASP A 92 4.00 19.26 -1.67
C ASP A 92 4.05 20.48 -0.74
N CYS A 93 3.60 20.34 0.52
CA CYS A 93 3.70 21.41 1.51
C CYS A 93 5.16 21.89 1.73
N LYS A 94 6.17 21.02 1.53
CA LYS A 94 7.59 21.38 1.68
C LYS A 94 8.04 22.40 0.66
N LYS A 95 7.50 22.35 -0.57
CA LYS A 95 7.76 23.33 -1.63
C LYS A 95 7.41 24.76 -1.18
N TYR A 96 6.49 24.88 -0.21
CA TYR A 96 6.06 26.16 0.36
C TYR A 96 6.75 26.51 1.70
N GLY A 97 7.71 25.71 2.16
CA GLY A 97 8.50 25.96 3.37
C GLY A 97 7.90 25.35 4.65
N VAL A 98 6.99 24.38 4.55
CA VAL A 98 6.55 23.58 5.70
C VAL A 98 7.58 22.47 5.96
N ASN A 99 8.10 22.40 7.19
CA ASN A 99 8.98 21.30 7.57
C ASN A 99 8.15 20.13 8.10
N ALA A 100 7.91 19.14 7.25
CA ALA A 100 7.27 17.87 7.61
C ALA A 100 8.26 16.72 7.42
N ALA A 101 8.57 15.97 8.47
CA ALA A 101 9.49 14.82 8.38
C ALA A 101 8.75 13.56 7.85
N THR A 102 8.27 13.63 6.61
CA THR A 102 7.35 12.64 6.02
C THR A 102 7.92 11.85 4.85
N THR A 103 9.12 12.21 4.35
CA THR A 103 9.71 11.58 3.16
C THR A 103 9.93 10.08 3.37
N ASP A 104 10.48 9.69 4.51
CA ASP A 104 10.72 8.27 4.83
C ASP A 104 9.42 7.47 4.90
N SER A 105 8.36 8.08 5.45
CA SER A 105 7.03 7.46 5.47
C SER A 105 6.47 7.32 4.06
N LEU A 106 6.58 8.36 3.21
CA LEU A 106 6.14 8.25 1.82
C LEU A 106 6.88 7.15 1.09
N ASN A 107 8.22 7.14 1.15
CA ASN A 107 9.06 6.12 0.53
C ASN A 107 8.63 4.72 0.96
N LYS A 108 8.42 4.51 2.27
CA LYS A 108 7.92 3.26 2.83
C LYS A 108 6.57 2.84 2.26
N TYR A 109 5.57 3.75 2.19
CA TYR A 109 4.23 3.40 1.68
C TYR A 109 4.16 3.31 0.16
N THR A 110 5.19 3.76 -0.56
CA THR A 110 5.34 3.54 -2.01
C THR A 110 6.26 2.36 -2.36
N ASP A 111 6.88 1.73 -1.37
CA ASP A 111 7.71 0.54 -1.56
C ASP A 111 6.83 -0.70 -1.77
N LEU A 112 7.08 -1.45 -2.84
CA LEU A 112 6.28 -2.61 -3.21
C LEU A 112 6.39 -3.73 -2.18
N ASP A 113 7.59 -4.01 -1.65
CA ASP A 113 7.80 -5.08 -0.68
C ASP A 113 7.08 -4.77 0.65
N PHE A 114 7.15 -3.53 1.12
CA PHE A 114 6.42 -3.08 2.29
C PHE A 114 4.90 -3.19 2.09
N ARG A 115 4.39 -2.75 0.94
CA ARG A 115 2.97 -2.89 0.61
C ARG A 115 2.58 -4.37 0.58
N ASP A 116 3.42 -5.20 -0.03
CA ASP A 116 3.08 -6.59 -0.22
C ASP A 116 3.03 -7.35 1.10
N GLY A 117 3.99 -7.12 2.00
CA GLY A 117 3.95 -7.64 3.35
C GLY A 117 2.75 -7.13 4.16
N ALA A 118 2.32 -5.88 3.95
CA ALA A 118 1.15 -5.34 4.64
C ALA A 118 -0.17 -6.01 4.18
N ILE A 119 -0.28 -6.40 2.91
CA ILE A 119 -1.43 -7.17 2.40
C ILE A 119 -1.40 -8.61 2.92
N GLU A 120 -0.23 -9.26 2.96
CA GLU A 120 -0.09 -10.60 3.54
C GLU A 120 -0.53 -10.63 5.02
N GLU A 121 -0.11 -9.63 5.79
CA GLU A 121 -0.54 -9.48 7.17
C GLU A 121 -2.07 -9.24 7.28
N LEU A 122 -2.67 -8.46 6.37
CA LEU A 122 -4.12 -8.30 6.30
C LEU A 122 -4.83 -9.64 6.05
N ILE A 123 -4.35 -10.43 5.07
CA ILE A 123 -4.88 -11.76 4.74
C ILE A 123 -4.89 -12.63 5.99
N HIS A 124 -3.76 -12.70 6.69
CA HIS A 124 -3.59 -13.49 7.90
C HIS A 124 -4.48 -13.03 9.06
N ARG A 125 -4.52 -11.73 9.39
CA ARG A 125 -5.41 -11.22 10.46
C ARG A 125 -6.88 -11.45 10.16
N THR A 126 -7.26 -11.30 8.89
CA THR A 126 -8.64 -11.57 8.45
C THR A 126 -8.94 -13.06 8.56
N GLN A 127 -8.01 -13.93 8.17
CA GLN A 127 -8.17 -15.38 8.32
C GLN A 127 -8.40 -15.75 9.79
N ILE A 128 -7.59 -15.23 10.73
CA ILE A 128 -7.76 -15.48 12.18
C ILE A 128 -9.17 -15.11 12.64
N LYS A 129 -9.68 -13.94 12.25
CA LYS A 129 -11.04 -13.49 12.59
C LYS A 129 -12.10 -14.48 12.08
N TYR A 130 -11.97 -14.93 10.84
CA TYR A 130 -12.91 -15.87 10.23
C TYR A 130 -12.80 -17.27 10.84
N SER A 131 -11.59 -17.77 11.11
CA SER A 131 -11.36 -19.03 11.83
C SER A 131 -12.02 -19.03 13.21
N ASN A 132 -11.78 -17.98 14.00
CA ASN A 132 -12.41 -17.80 15.30
C ASN A 132 -13.94 -17.82 15.19
N LYS A 133 -14.49 -17.14 14.17
CA LYS A 133 -15.93 -17.13 13.96
C LYS A 133 -16.46 -18.51 13.59
N ILE A 134 -15.82 -19.22 12.66
CA ILE A 134 -16.21 -20.57 12.23
C ILE A 134 -16.27 -21.54 13.41
N LEU A 135 -15.28 -21.51 14.30
CA LEU A 135 -15.23 -22.35 15.50
C LEU A 135 -16.41 -22.13 16.46
N THR A 136 -17.03 -20.95 16.45
CA THR A 136 -18.21 -20.67 17.31
C THR A 136 -19.54 -21.16 16.72
N LEU A 137 -19.56 -21.58 15.44
CA LEU A 137 -20.81 -21.93 14.74
C LEU A 137 -21.16 -23.40 14.94
N LYS A 138 -22.45 -23.67 15.09
CA LYS A 138 -22.96 -25.02 15.39
C LYS A 138 -23.19 -25.89 14.16
N THR A 139 -23.54 -25.28 13.03
CA THR A 139 -23.96 -26.02 11.83
C THR A 139 -22.89 -25.94 10.75
N SER A 140 -22.65 -27.06 10.05
CA SER A 140 -21.70 -27.11 8.93
C SER A 140 -22.05 -26.08 7.87
N LYS A 141 -23.35 -25.90 7.56
CA LYS A 141 -23.77 -24.90 6.57
C LYS A 141 -23.39 -23.46 6.96
N ALA A 142 -23.50 -23.10 8.25
CA ALA A 142 -23.11 -21.78 8.70
C ALA A 142 -21.58 -21.62 8.64
N LYS A 143 -20.82 -22.65 9.01
CA LYS A 143 -19.36 -22.67 8.92
C LYS A 143 -18.88 -22.47 7.47
N GLU A 144 -19.40 -23.26 6.53
CA GLU A 144 -19.09 -23.14 5.09
C GLU A 144 -19.42 -21.74 4.55
N ASN A 145 -20.58 -21.19 4.91
CA ASN A 145 -20.97 -19.85 4.48
C ASN A 145 -19.98 -18.77 4.98
N TRP A 146 -19.44 -18.93 6.20
CA TRP A 146 -18.42 -18.01 6.72
C TRP A 146 -17.06 -18.22 6.04
N ALA A 147 -16.66 -19.45 5.76
CA ALA A 147 -15.46 -19.72 4.97
C ALA A 147 -15.55 -19.09 3.56
N ALA A 148 -16.70 -19.19 2.89
CA ALA A 148 -16.92 -18.55 1.59
C ALA A 148 -16.85 -17.02 1.66
N LYS A 149 -17.43 -16.42 2.72
CA LYS A 149 -17.42 -14.96 2.92
C LYS A 149 -16.01 -14.39 3.06
N TYR A 150 -15.06 -15.15 3.59
CA TYR A 150 -13.67 -14.73 3.69
C TYR A 150 -13.10 -14.38 2.31
N HIS A 151 -13.16 -15.31 1.36
CA HIS A 151 -12.63 -15.09 0.01
C HIS A 151 -13.41 -13.99 -0.74
N GLN A 152 -14.74 -14.00 -0.62
CA GLN A 152 -15.61 -12.97 -1.22
C GLN A 152 -15.27 -11.54 -0.75
N ALA A 153 -14.80 -11.37 0.49
CA ALA A 153 -14.40 -10.05 0.99
C ALA A 153 -13.17 -9.46 0.26
N PHE A 154 -12.34 -10.30 -0.34
CA PHE A 154 -11.16 -9.90 -1.10
C PHE A 154 -11.39 -9.81 -2.62
N GLU A 155 -12.45 -10.41 -3.14
CA GLU A 155 -12.75 -10.49 -4.58
C GLU A 155 -12.68 -9.12 -5.31
N PRO A 156 -13.22 -8.01 -4.75
CA PRO A 156 -13.12 -6.69 -5.41
C PRO A 156 -11.68 -6.15 -5.50
N TYR A 157 -10.74 -6.74 -4.77
CA TYR A 157 -9.39 -6.23 -4.60
C TYR A 157 -8.31 -7.08 -5.28
N LEU A 158 -8.69 -8.19 -5.92
CA LEU A 158 -7.74 -9.13 -6.54
C LEU A 158 -6.84 -8.47 -7.60
N SER A 159 -7.35 -7.47 -8.33
CA SER A 159 -6.55 -6.71 -9.32
C SER A 159 -5.45 -5.85 -8.70
N TYR A 160 -5.52 -5.57 -7.39
CA TYR A 160 -4.55 -4.77 -6.64
C TYR A 160 -3.58 -5.63 -5.84
N MET A 161 -3.64 -6.95 -6.02
CA MET A 161 -2.82 -7.94 -5.32
C MET A 161 -1.82 -8.61 -6.27
N SER A 162 -0.63 -8.90 -5.77
CA SER A 162 0.36 -9.70 -6.47
C SER A 162 -0.05 -11.17 -6.50
N ASP A 163 0.51 -11.96 -7.43
CA ASP A 163 0.15 -13.38 -7.55
C ASP A 163 0.52 -14.17 -6.29
N ARG A 164 1.62 -13.78 -5.62
CA ARG A 164 2.00 -14.32 -4.31
C ARG A 164 0.89 -14.15 -3.27
N GLN A 165 0.29 -12.96 -3.20
CA GLN A 165 -0.80 -12.67 -2.26
C GLN A 165 -2.08 -13.40 -2.63
N LYS A 166 -2.39 -13.54 -3.92
CA LYS A 166 -3.55 -14.32 -4.38
C LYS A 166 -3.38 -15.80 -4.00
N THR A 167 -2.17 -16.35 -4.12
CA THR A 167 -1.85 -17.70 -3.65
C THR A 167 -2.06 -17.82 -2.14
N ALA A 168 -1.50 -16.90 -1.33
CA ALA A 168 -1.68 -16.89 0.11
C ALA A 168 -3.16 -16.78 0.52
N LEU A 169 -3.95 -15.95 -0.17
CA LEU A 169 -5.39 -15.84 0.02
C LEU A 169 -6.12 -17.15 -0.31
N GLY A 170 -5.70 -17.84 -1.38
CA GLY A 170 -6.25 -19.13 -1.78
C GLY A 170 -5.97 -20.22 -0.75
N GLU A 171 -4.74 -20.31 -0.27
CA GLU A 171 -4.32 -21.23 0.79
C GLU A 171 -5.11 -20.98 2.08
N ALA A 172 -5.16 -19.72 2.53
CA ALA A 172 -5.92 -19.32 3.71
C ALA A 172 -7.42 -19.65 3.58
N SER A 173 -7.98 -19.49 2.38
CA SER A 173 -9.36 -19.86 2.09
C SER A 173 -9.58 -21.36 2.16
N ALA A 174 -8.65 -22.17 1.63
CA ALA A 174 -8.73 -23.63 1.69
C ALA A 174 -8.71 -24.12 3.15
N GLU A 175 -7.80 -23.58 3.97
CA GLU A 175 -7.73 -23.89 5.40
C GLU A 175 -9.03 -23.57 6.15
N LEU A 176 -9.70 -22.47 5.80
CA LEU A 176 -11.00 -22.11 6.39
C LEU A 176 -12.12 -23.08 5.98
N PHE A 177 -12.09 -23.60 4.75
CA PHE A 177 -13.05 -24.62 4.30
C PHE A 177 -12.78 -25.97 4.99
N GLU A 178 -11.52 -26.37 5.15
CA GLU A 178 -11.16 -27.56 5.93
C GLU A 178 -11.61 -27.43 7.39
N LEU A 179 -11.41 -26.25 7.99
CA LEU A 179 -11.89 -25.95 9.34
C LEU A 179 -13.42 -26.01 9.44
N ALA A 180 -14.12 -25.54 8.40
CA ALA A 180 -15.57 -25.57 8.34
C ALA A 180 -16.16 -26.98 8.24
N GLY A 181 -15.40 -27.93 7.66
CA GLY A 181 -15.77 -29.34 7.54
C GLY A 181 -15.58 -30.16 8.83
N LYS A 182 -14.87 -29.62 9.84
CA LYS A 182 -14.72 -30.21 11.18
C LYS A 182 -15.93 -29.86 12.05
#